data_AF-A0A940PKL9-F1
#
_entry.id   AF-A0A940PKL9-F1
#
_cell.length_a   1.000
_cell.length_b   1.000
_cell.length_c   1.000
_cell.angle_alpha   90.00
_cell.angle_beta   90.00
_cell.angle_gamma   90.00
#
_symmetry.space_group_name_H-M   'P 1'
#
loop_
_entity.id
_entity.type
_entity.pdbx_description
1 polymer ?
#
loop_
_entity_poly.entity_id
_entity_poly.type
_entity_poly.pdbx_seq_one_letter_code
_entity_poly.pdbx_strand_id
1 'polypeptide(L)' 'MVQSNSIQEHSIQLEEHYILKFRKSGEGVEGEVLMRDWTSPGKATHLFEAPRQETPEELQAWAQQAIRAYREG' A
#
# COMPACT_ATOMS: atom_id res chain seq x y z
N MET A 1 15.65 15.90 -24.40
CA MET A 1 14.32 15.83 -23.76
C MET A 1 14.21 14.48 -23.11
N VAL A 2 14.34 14.40 -21.78
CA VAL A 2 14.03 13.18 -21.03
C VAL A 2 13.05 13.59 -19.95
N GLN A 3 11.76 13.40 -20.22
CA GLN A 3 10.73 13.51 -19.19
C GLN A 3 10.94 12.31 -18.28
N SER A 4 11.59 12.53 -17.15
CA SER A 4 11.65 11.58 -16.06
C SER A 4 10.21 11.28 -15.66
N ASN A 5 9.72 10.11 -16.06
CA ASN A 5 8.42 9.60 -15.66
C ASN A 5 8.54 9.30 -14.16
N SER A 6 8.37 10.33 -13.32
CA SER A 6 8.40 10.19 -11.87
C SER A 6 7.25 9.28 -11.49
N ILE A 7 7.56 8.00 -11.26
CA ILE A 7 6.65 7.06 -10.61
C ILE A 7 6.37 7.70 -9.25
N GLN A 8 5.21 8.34 -9.12
CA GLN A 8 4.78 8.93 -7.87
C GLN A 8 4.38 7.77 -6.97
N GLU A 9 5.35 7.29 -6.21
CA GLU A 9 5.11 6.38 -5.10
C GLU A 9 4.43 7.18 -3.98
N HIS A 10 3.21 6.75 -3.65
CA HIS A 10 2.43 7.31 -2.57
C HIS A 10 2.38 6.31 -1.43
N SER A 11 2.40 6.80 -0.20
CA SER A 11 2.19 5.99 1.00
C SER A 11 1.03 6.55 1.81
N ILE A 12 0.04 5.73 2.10
CA ILE A 12 -1.07 6.04 3.02
C ILE A 12 -0.90 5.21 4.28
N GLN A 13 -0.99 5.86 5.43
CA GLN A 13 -1.10 5.15 6.70
C GLN A 13 -2.54 4.65 6.86
N LEU A 14 -2.70 3.33 7.02
CA LEU A 14 -4.02 2.69 7.15
C LEU A 14 -4.44 2.60 8.62
N GLU A 15 -3.55 2.08 9.47
CA GLU A 15 -3.73 1.89 10.92
C GLU A 15 -2.39 2.19 11.63
N GLU A 16 -2.33 2.00 12.95
CA GLU A 16 -1.15 2.32 13.80
C GLU A 16 0.15 1.69 13.29
N HIS A 17 0.08 0.43 12.83
CA HIS A 17 1.24 -0.31 12.34
C HIS A 17 1.20 -0.63 10.85
N TYR A 18 0.21 -0.15 10.09
CA TYR A 18 0.01 -0.57 8.70
C TYR A 18 0.13 0.59 7.71
N ILE A 19 0.87 0.36 6.64
CA ILE A 19 1.10 1.31 5.54
C ILE A 19 0.66 0.66 4.23
N LEU A 20 -0.11 1.37 3.43
CA LEU A 20 -0.29 1.08 2.02
C LEU A 20 0.71 1.90 1.22
N LYS A 21 1.66 1.25 0.55
CA LYS A 21 2.44 1.89 -0.51
C LYS A 21 1.81 1.58 -1.84
N PHE A 22 1.63 2.57 -2.69
CA PHE A 22 1.06 2.36 -4.01
C PHE A 22 1.67 3.31 -5.02
N ARG A 23 1.64 2.88 -6.28
CA ARG A 23 2.04 3.68 -7.43
C ARG A 23 0.85 3.86 -8.34
N LYS A 24 0.68 5.08 -8.84
CA LYS A 24 -0.30 5.38 -9.89
C LYS A 24 0.36 5.17 -11.24
N SER A 25 -0.24 4.33 -12.08
CA SER A 25 0.10 4.16 -13.49
C SER A 25 -1.07 4.63 -14.35
N GLY A 26 -0.84 4.84 -15.65
CA GLY A 26 -1.91 5.19 -16.59
C GLY A 26 -3.00 4.10 -16.71
N GLU A 27 -2.71 2.89 -16.23
CA GLU A 27 -3.62 1.73 -16.23
C GLU A 27 -4.37 1.51 -14.91
N GLY A 28 -4.10 2.32 -13.88
CA GLY A 28 -4.69 2.18 -12.56
C GLY A 28 -3.70 2.35 -11.41
N VAL A 29 -4.09 1.87 -10.23
CA VAL A 29 -3.35 2.03 -8.98
C VAL A 29 -3.05 0.66 -8.40
N GLU A 30 -1.79 0.37 -8.18
CA GLU A 30 -1.31 -0.90 -7.64
C GLU A 30 -0.39 -0.63 -6.46
N GLY A 31 -0.33 -1.55 -5.51
CA GLY A 31 0.43 -1.30 -4.29
C GLY A 31 0.65 -2.53 -3.44
N GLU A 32 1.19 -2.29 -2.26
CA GLU A 32 1.56 -3.29 -1.28
C GLU A 32 1.22 -2.79 0.12
N VAL A 33 0.77 -3.72 0.96
CA VAL A 33 0.47 -3.49 2.37
C VAL A 33 1.65 -3.96 3.19
N LEU A 34 2.19 -3.03 3.96
CA LEU A 34 3.36 -3.19 4.80
C LEU A 34 2.96 -2.99 6.26
N MET A 35 3.38 -3.90 7.14
CA MET A 35 3.29 -3.73 8.57
C MET A 35 4.63 -3.22 9.11
N ARG A 36 4.63 -2.05 9.75
CA ARG A 36 5.78 -1.52 10.47
C ARG A 36 6.11 -2.45 11.63
N ASP A 37 7.37 -2.80 11.74
CA ASP A 37 7.87 -3.51 12.90
C ASP A 37 8.10 -2.52 14.05
N TRP A 38 7.41 -2.72 15.16
CA TRP A 38 7.53 -1.90 16.36
C TRP A 38 8.83 -2.20 17.15
N THR A 39 9.40 -3.39 16.96
CA THR A 39 10.66 -3.81 17.60
C THR A 39 11.89 -3.31 16.84
N SER A 40 11.74 -3.00 15.55
CA SER A 40 12.82 -2.57 14.66
C SER A 40 12.40 -1.34 13.84
N PRO A 41 12.60 -0.12 14.36
CA PRO A 41 12.29 1.10 13.63
C PRO A 41 13.05 1.13 12.28
N GLY A 42 12.31 1.30 11.19
CA GLY A 42 12.83 1.26 9.82
C GLY A 42 12.66 -0.08 9.10
N LYS A 43 12.21 -1.13 9.80
CA LYS A 43 11.76 -2.38 9.15
C LYS A 43 10.25 -2.37 8.96
N ALA A 44 9.83 -2.83 7.79
CA ALA A 44 8.44 -3.12 7.49
C ALA A 44 8.35 -4.51 6.87
N THR A 45 7.40 -5.28 7.35
CA THR A 45 7.07 -6.61 6.84
C THR A 45 6.03 -6.46 5.75
N HIS A 46 6.34 -6.95 4.55
CA HIS A 46 5.38 -7.05 3.48
C HIS A 46 4.32 -8.11 3.84
N LEU A 47 3.05 -7.69 3.90
CA LEU A 47 1.94 -8.57 4.21
C LEU A 47 1.22 -9.05 2.96
N PHE A 48 0.78 -8.10 2.12
CA PHE A 48 -0.07 -8.39 0.97
C PHE A 48 0.29 -7.51 -0.21
N GLU A 49 0.33 -8.11 -1.40
CA GLU A 49 0.30 -7.35 -2.65
C GLU A 49 -1.15 -6.96 -2.93
N ALA A 50 -1.41 -5.68 -3.13
CA ALA A 50 -2.73 -5.16 -3.41
C ALA A 50 -2.99 -5.23 -4.93
N PRO A 51 -4.09 -5.88 -5.37
CA PRO A 51 -4.41 -5.98 -6.78
C PRO A 51 -4.66 -4.60 -7.37
N ARG A 52 -4.35 -4.44 -8.66
CA ARG A 52 -4.57 -3.18 -9.38
C ARG A 52 -6.05 -2.75 -9.28
N GLN A 53 -6.28 -1.55 -8.80
CA GLN A 53 -7.58 -0.89 -8.70
C GLN A 53 -7.66 0.31 -9.65
N GLU A 54 -8.86 0.78 -9.94
CA GLU A 54 -9.05 1.98 -10.75
C GLU A 54 -8.66 3.23 -9.98
N THR A 55 -8.93 3.26 -8.67
CA THR A 55 -8.66 4.41 -7.80
C THR A 55 -7.83 4.07 -6.55
N PRO A 56 -7.12 5.05 -5.98
CA PRO A 56 -6.42 4.86 -4.70
C PRO A 56 -7.36 4.57 -3.53
N GLU A 57 -8.60 5.09 -3.59
CA GLU A 57 -9.62 4.89 -2.56
C GLU A 57 -10.08 3.44 -2.51
N GLU A 58 -10.28 2.80 -3.68
CA GLU A 58 -10.58 1.36 -3.76
C GLU A 58 -9.41 0.52 -3.27
N LEU A 59 -8.18 0.90 -3.63
CA LEU A 59 -6.98 0.21 -3.16
C LEU A 59 -6.85 0.30 -1.63
N GLN A 60 -7.17 1.48 -1.06
CA GLN A 60 -7.21 1.69 0.38
C GLN A 60 -8.30 0.85 1.05
N ALA A 61 -9.51 0.83 0.51
CA ALA A 61 -10.61 0.03 1.05
C ALA A 61 -10.29 -1.47 1.03
N TRP A 62 -9.72 -1.96 -0.08
CA TRP A 62 -9.23 -3.33 -0.19
C TRP A 62 -8.17 -3.64 0.89
N ALA A 63 -7.20 -2.75 1.06
CA ALA A 63 -6.13 -2.94 2.03
C ALA A 63 -6.64 -2.96 3.47
N GLN A 64 -7.60 -2.10 3.81
CA GLN A 64 -8.27 -2.13 5.12
C GLN A 64 -9.01 -3.44 5.35
N GLN A 65 -9.73 -3.94 4.34
CA GLN A 65 -10.43 -5.22 4.44
C GLN A 65 -9.46 -6.40 4.60
N ALA A 66 -8.33 -6.40 3.86
CA ALA A 66 -7.30 -7.43 3.97
C ALA A 66 -6.65 -7.45 5.36
N ILE A 67 -6.31 -6.28 5.92
CA ILE A 67 -5.77 -6.16 7.29
C ILE A 67 -6.78 -6.67 8.31
N ARG A 68 -8.05 -6.28 8.16
CA ARG A 68 -9.10 -6.72 9.07
C ARG A 68 -9.24 -8.25 9.05
N ALA A 69 -9.31 -8.84 7.86
CA ALA A 69 -9.38 -10.29 7.71
C ALA A 69 -8.15 -11.01 8.30
N TYR A 70 -6.95 -10.43 8.14
CA TYR A 70 -5.72 -10.94 8.75
C TYR A 70 -5.74 -10.91 10.29
N ARG A 71 -6.37 -9.89 10.88
CA ARG A 71 -6.50 -9.75 12.34
C ARG A 71 -7.57 -10.66 12.94
N GLU A 72 -8.64 -10.93 12.19
CA GLU A 72 -9.73 -11.83 12.61
C GLU A 72 -9.41 -13.31 12.35
N GLY A 73 -8.34 -13.60 11.59
CA GLY A 73 -7.88 -14.94 11.20
C GLY A 73 -7.15 -15.71 12.29
#